data_AF-A0A645H3W7-F1
#
_entry.id   AF-A0A645H3W7-F1
#
_cell.length_a   1.000
_cell.length_b   1.000
_cell.length_c   1.000
_cell.angle_alpha   90.00
_cell.angle_beta   90.00
_cell.angle_gamma   90.00
#
_symmetry.space_group_name_H-M   'P 1'
#
loop_
_entity.id
_entity.type
_entity.pdbx_description
1 polymer ?
#
loop_
_entity_poly.entity_id
_entity_poly.type
_entity_poly.pdbx_seq_one_letter_code
_entity_poly.pdbx_strand_id
1 'polypeptide(L)'
;MMAEQSLQRHWLRHPVYARLDTPPDEEMKEALLTWHVRACNLPGLPGCDLRVRRLTCPSALSSAGVMPLRLWLMNAGPSPLYGEHRIMLRLRGFGRSFDITLSADPSIFLKMSDIVYNEMVQLPAMPAGDYTLLLCCLRGDGNPLRLNIDRQEEEGYYSLGSMTVDDQPRPELYAIWDRYYPEGYYPLEDPKEPCAE
;
A
#
# COMPACT_ATOMS: atom_id res chain seq x y z
N MET A 1 -14.58 -1.34 -31.51
CA MET A 1 -13.52 -2.36 -31.35
C MET A 1 -13.20 -2.69 -29.88
N MET A 2 -12.71 -1.75 -29.04
CA MET A 2 -12.38 -2.08 -27.63
C MET A 2 -13.59 -2.13 -26.68
N ALA A 3 -14.58 -1.25 -26.85
CA ALA A 3 -15.83 -1.26 -26.08
C ALA A 3 -16.71 -2.50 -26.37
N GLU A 4 -16.65 -3.03 -27.60
CA GLU A 4 -17.39 -4.23 -28.02
C GLU A 4 -16.90 -5.49 -27.31
N GLN A 5 -15.62 -5.54 -26.92
CA GLN A 5 -15.03 -6.65 -26.19
C GLN A 5 -15.20 -6.53 -24.66
N SER A 6 -15.97 -5.55 -24.18
CA SER A 6 -16.18 -5.30 -22.74
C SER A 6 -14.89 -5.13 -21.94
N LEU A 7 -13.81 -4.66 -22.59
CA LEU A 7 -12.48 -4.51 -21.96
C LEU A 7 -12.52 -3.57 -20.76
N GLN A 8 -13.45 -2.61 -20.74
CA GLN A 8 -13.72 -1.69 -19.64
C GLN A 8 -14.07 -2.37 -18.29
N ARG A 9 -14.43 -3.67 -18.29
CA ARG A 9 -14.67 -4.45 -17.07
C ARG A 9 -13.58 -5.46 -16.77
N HIS A 10 -12.88 -5.94 -17.80
CA HIS A 10 -11.85 -6.97 -17.65
C HIS A 10 -10.55 -6.42 -17.08
N TRP A 11 -10.21 -5.16 -17.40
CA TRP A 11 -8.98 -4.56 -16.93
C TRP A 11 -8.89 -4.53 -15.40
N LEU A 12 -10.00 -4.36 -14.66
CA LEU A 12 -10.00 -4.36 -13.19
C LEU A 12 -9.49 -5.65 -12.54
N ARG A 13 -9.52 -6.78 -13.28
CA ARG A 13 -9.13 -8.10 -12.76
C ARG A 13 -7.86 -8.63 -13.38
N HIS A 14 -7.62 -8.32 -14.65
CA HIS A 14 -6.49 -8.85 -15.41
C HIS A 14 -5.87 -7.76 -16.28
N PRO A 15 -4.55 -7.78 -16.47
CA PRO A 15 -3.92 -6.92 -17.47
C PRO A 15 -4.50 -7.23 -18.86
N VAL A 16 -4.98 -6.19 -19.55
CA VAL A 16 -5.39 -6.30 -20.95
C VAL A 16 -4.18 -6.04 -21.82
N TYR A 17 -3.91 -6.92 -22.76
CA TYR A 17 -2.82 -6.76 -23.72
C TYR A 17 -3.37 -6.62 -25.14
N ALA A 18 -2.90 -5.61 -25.87
CA ALA A 18 -3.06 -5.49 -27.31
C ALA A 18 -1.76 -5.89 -28.00
N ARG A 19 -1.86 -6.62 -29.10
CA ARG A 19 -0.75 -6.78 -30.03
C ARG A 19 -0.90 -5.70 -31.09
N LEU A 20 0.11 -4.85 -31.25
CA LEU A 20 0.09 -3.79 -32.25
C LEU A 20 0.84 -4.24 -33.49
N ASP A 21 0.30 -4.00 -34.68
CA ASP A 21 0.98 -4.33 -35.94
C ASP A 21 2.09 -3.32 -36.27
N THR A 22 1.98 -2.10 -35.73
CA THR A 22 2.95 -1.01 -35.88
C THR A 22 3.32 -0.42 -34.51
N PRO A 23 4.50 0.21 -34.36
CA PRO A 23 4.80 1.00 -33.17
C PRO A 23 3.72 2.09 -32.97
N PRO A 24 3.23 2.32 -31.74
CA PRO A 24 2.19 3.30 -31.49
C PRO A 24 2.76 4.72 -31.60
N ASP A 25 2.01 5.60 -32.25
CA ASP A 25 2.18 7.05 -32.14
C ASP A 25 1.68 7.56 -30.77
N GLU A 26 1.81 8.87 -30.51
CA GLU A 26 1.42 9.46 -29.22
C GLU A 26 -0.09 9.32 -28.95
N GLU A 27 -0.94 9.46 -29.97
CA GLU A 27 -2.40 9.31 -29.83
C GLU A 27 -2.77 7.88 -29.44
N MET A 28 -2.16 6.88 -30.08
CA MET A 28 -2.35 5.48 -29.73
C MET A 28 -1.82 5.16 -28.34
N LYS A 29 -0.70 5.77 -27.91
CA LYS A 29 -0.19 5.62 -26.52
C LYS A 29 -1.17 6.17 -25.50
N GLU A 30 -1.73 7.36 -25.73
CA GLU A 30 -2.75 7.95 -24.86
C GLU A 30 -4.02 7.08 -24.81
N ALA A 31 -4.45 6.53 -25.95
CA ALA A 31 -5.58 5.60 -26.00
C ALA A 31 -5.28 4.32 -25.20
N LEU A 32 -4.13 3.70 -25.39
CA LEU A 32 -3.73 2.49 -24.64
C LEU A 32 -3.71 2.73 -23.13
N LEU A 33 -3.18 3.88 -22.68
CA LEU A 33 -3.23 4.30 -21.29
C LEU A 33 -4.67 4.49 -20.80
N THR A 34 -5.51 5.20 -21.55
CA THR A 34 -6.92 5.47 -21.22
C THR A 34 -7.73 4.19 -21.06
N TRP A 35 -7.46 3.18 -21.90
CA TRP A 35 -8.17 1.91 -21.88
C TRP A 35 -7.52 0.85 -20.97
N HIS A 36 -6.46 1.20 -20.22
CA HIS A 36 -5.68 0.28 -19.38
C HIS A 36 -5.15 -0.95 -20.16
N VAL A 37 -4.80 -0.75 -21.44
CA VAL A 37 -4.32 -1.79 -22.36
C VAL A 37 -2.81 -1.66 -22.60
N ARG A 38 -2.10 -2.78 -22.57
CA ARG A 38 -0.64 -2.85 -22.80
C ARG A 38 -0.31 -3.40 -24.17
N ALA A 39 0.61 -2.77 -24.89
CA ALA A 39 1.16 -3.35 -26.11
C ALA A 39 2.13 -4.51 -25.77
N CYS A 40 1.79 -5.76 -26.12
CA CYS A 40 2.60 -6.94 -25.75
C CYS A 40 3.88 -7.12 -26.57
N ASN A 41 4.03 -6.40 -27.68
CA ASN A 41 5.18 -6.46 -28.57
C ASN A 41 6.10 -5.22 -28.49
N LEU A 42 5.86 -4.30 -27.54
CA LEU A 42 6.77 -3.19 -27.27
C LEU A 42 7.78 -3.58 -26.19
N PRO A 43 9.09 -3.54 -26.48
CA PRO A 43 10.09 -3.75 -25.45
C PRO A 43 10.02 -2.62 -24.40
N GLY A 44 10.00 -2.98 -23.12
CA GLY A 44 10.27 -2.05 -22.03
C GLY A 44 9.12 -1.24 -21.45
N LEU A 45 7.84 -1.58 -21.67
CA LEU A 45 6.76 -0.94 -20.90
C LEU A 45 6.78 -1.43 -19.44
N PRO A 46 7.10 -0.56 -18.45
CA PRO A 46 7.25 -0.99 -17.06
C PRO A 46 5.94 -1.52 -16.46
N GLY A 47 6.09 -2.35 -15.43
CA GLY A 47 5.01 -2.91 -14.61
C GLY A 47 4.27 -1.84 -13.81
N CYS A 48 3.51 -2.26 -12.80
CA CYS A 48 3.27 -1.38 -11.66
C CYS A 48 4.62 -0.97 -11.02
N ASP A 49 4.74 0.29 -10.59
CA ASP A 49 5.88 0.79 -9.82
C ASP A 49 5.34 1.41 -8.52
N LEU A 50 5.08 0.55 -7.53
CA LEU A 50 4.51 0.95 -6.25
C LEU A 50 5.61 1.47 -5.31
N ARG A 51 5.51 2.74 -4.94
CA ARG A 51 6.44 3.47 -4.07
C ARG A 51 5.77 3.82 -2.75
N VAL A 52 6.54 3.79 -1.67
CA VAL A 52 6.13 4.34 -0.38
C VAL A 52 6.80 5.70 -0.24
N ARG A 53 6.01 6.78 -0.30
CA ARG A 53 6.51 8.16 -0.26
C ARG A 53 6.66 8.66 1.17
N ARG A 54 5.71 8.31 2.04
CA ARG A 54 5.67 8.74 3.44
C ARG A 54 4.92 7.73 4.28
N LEU A 55 5.40 7.53 5.49
CA LEU A 55 4.70 6.82 6.54
C LEU A 55 4.66 7.73 7.78
N THR A 56 3.52 7.77 8.43
CA THR A 56 3.35 8.51 9.69
C THR A 56 2.68 7.61 10.71
N CYS A 57 3.36 7.40 11.83
CA CYS A 57 2.85 6.69 13.00
C CYS A 57 3.48 7.28 14.27
N PRO A 58 2.88 7.09 15.45
CA PRO A 58 3.51 7.45 16.72
C PRO A 58 4.83 6.69 16.94
N SER A 59 5.76 7.32 17.64
CA SER A 59 7.03 6.68 18.08
C SER A 59 6.89 5.90 19.38
N ALA A 60 5.78 6.09 20.11
CA ALA A 60 5.49 5.40 21.36
C ALA A 60 4.07 4.80 21.31
N LEU A 61 3.95 3.53 21.67
CA LEU A 61 2.72 2.75 21.55
C LEU A 61 2.41 2.00 22.84
N SER A 62 1.13 1.76 23.08
CA SER A 62 0.68 0.93 24.22
C SER A 62 0.58 -0.52 23.77
N SER A 63 1.08 -1.45 24.58
CA SER A 63 0.82 -2.89 24.41
C SER A 63 -0.68 -3.16 24.37
N ALA A 64 -1.14 -4.03 23.46
CA ALA A 64 -2.57 -4.28 23.22
C ALA A 64 -3.42 -3.02 22.92
N GLY A 65 -2.77 -1.94 22.47
CA GLY A 65 -3.43 -0.69 22.10
C GLY A 65 -3.57 -0.54 20.58
N VAL A 66 -3.61 0.72 20.14
CA VAL A 66 -3.70 1.07 18.71
C VAL A 66 -2.47 1.80 18.23
N MET A 67 -2.12 1.56 16.97
CA MET A 67 -1.16 2.32 16.20
C MET A 67 -1.88 3.01 15.04
N PRO A 68 -2.17 4.31 15.17
CA PRO A 68 -2.60 5.12 14.04
C PRO A 68 -1.50 5.15 12.98
N LEU A 69 -1.86 4.70 11.78
CA LEU A 69 -0.97 4.62 10.63
C LEU A 69 -1.54 5.45 9.49
N ARG A 70 -0.68 6.29 8.90
CA ARG A 70 -0.93 6.91 7.59
C ARG A 70 0.18 6.53 6.62
N LEU A 71 -0.20 5.89 5.51
CA LEU A 71 0.67 5.54 4.40
C LEU A 71 0.35 6.40 3.19
N TRP A 72 1.39 6.99 2.61
CA TRP A 72 1.33 7.66 1.31
C TRP A 72 2.04 6.78 0.30
N LEU A 73 1.27 6.14 -0.55
CA LEU A 73 1.76 5.30 -1.64
C LEU A 73 1.60 6.05 -2.96
N MET A 74 2.38 5.65 -3.96
CA MET A 74 2.24 6.14 -5.32
C MET A 74 2.53 5.00 -6.27
N ASN A 75 1.63 4.74 -7.22
CA ASN A 75 1.97 3.93 -8.38
C ASN A 75 2.52 4.84 -9.48
N ALA A 76 3.84 4.85 -9.65
CA ALA A 76 4.51 5.63 -10.69
C ALA A 76 4.60 4.88 -12.03
N GLY A 77 4.06 3.66 -12.10
CA GLY A 77 4.07 2.82 -13.27
C GLY A 77 2.81 3.01 -14.13
N PRO A 78 2.85 2.63 -15.41
CA PRO A 78 1.75 2.82 -16.36
C PRO A 78 0.61 1.82 -16.19
N SER A 79 0.49 1.14 -15.03
CA SER A 79 -0.45 0.02 -14.89
C SER A 79 -0.75 -0.32 -13.44
N PRO A 80 -2.00 -0.76 -13.17
CA PRO A 80 -2.41 -1.31 -11.89
C PRO A 80 -1.52 -2.46 -11.46
N LEU A 81 -1.48 -2.69 -10.15
CA LEU A 81 -1.00 -3.94 -9.59
C LEU A 81 -2.16 -4.93 -9.53
N TYR A 82 -2.26 -5.79 -10.54
CA TYR A 82 -3.32 -6.78 -10.67
C TYR A 82 -3.09 -8.01 -9.79
N GLY A 83 -4.18 -8.62 -9.34
CA GLY A 83 -4.19 -9.81 -8.51
C GLY A 83 -4.42 -9.50 -7.03
N GLU A 84 -4.33 -10.54 -6.20
CA GLU A 84 -4.45 -10.40 -4.76
C GLU A 84 -3.12 -9.92 -4.18
N HIS A 85 -3.17 -8.86 -3.38
CA HIS A 85 -2.02 -8.30 -2.68
C HIS A 85 -2.46 -7.81 -1.31
N ARG A 86 -1.52 -7.78 -0.36
CA ARG A 86 -1.74 -7.24 0.98
C ARG A 86 -0.51 -6.52 1.48
N ILE A 87 -0.73 -5.45 2.21
CA ILE A 87 0.33 -4.74 2.92
C ILE A 87 0.42 -5.32 4.33
N MET A 88 1.64 -5.59 4.79
CA MET A 88 1.92 -6.08 6.13
C MET A 88 2.93 -5.20 6.83
N LEU A 89 2.73 -5.03 8.13
CA LEU A 89 3.71 -4.47 9.05
C LEU A 89 4.30 -5.59 9.89
N ARG A 90 5.57 -5.44 10.24
CA ARG A 90 6.25 -6.29 11.20
C ARG A 90 6.91 -5.43 12.25
N LEU A 91 6.64 -5.74 13.52
CA LEU A 91 7.33 -5.17 14.67
C LEU A 91 8.36 -6.18 15.16
N ARG A 92 9.65 -5.87 14.98
CA ARG A 92 10.76 -6.76 15.33
C ARG A 92 11.51 -6.21 16.54
N GLY A 93 11.56 -6.97 17.63
CA GLY A 93 12.20 -6.59 18.89
C GLY A 93 12.39 -7.79 19.82
N PHE A 94 13.46 -7.79 20.63
CA PHE A 94 13.76 -8.84 21.63
C PHE A 94 13.71 -10.28 21.10
N GLY A 95 14.19 -10.51 19.86
CA GLY A 95 14.15 -11.84 19.23
C GLY A 95 12.74 -12.32 18.87
N ARG A 96 11.74 -11.45 18.94
CA ARG A 96 10.36 -11.69 18.53
C ARG A 96 10.00 -10.82 17.33
N SER A 97 9.01 -11.27 16.57
CA SER A 97 8.41 -10.51 15.48
C SER A 97 6.89 -10.64 15.58
N PHE A 98 6.20 -9.52 15.44
CA PHE A 98 4.74 -9.46 15.42
C PHE A 98 4.31 -8.95 14.04
N ASP A 99 3.67 -9.84 13.28
CA ASP A 99 3.19 -9.56 11.93
C ASP A 99 1.74 -9.10 11.98
N ILE A 100 1.46 -7.96 11.35
CA ILE A 100 0.15 -7.33 11.33
C ILE A 100 -0.23 -7.07 9.88
N THR A 101 -1.33 -7.68 9.43
CA THR A 101 -1.86 -7.43 8.09
C THR A 101 -2.73 -6.19 8.13
N LEU A 102 -2.49 -5.25 7.23
CA LEU A 102 -3.29 -4.04 7.11
C LEU A 102 -4.61 -4.35 6.42
N SER A 103 -5.67 -3.66 6.82
CA SER A 103 -7.04 -3.85 6.32
C SER A 103 -7.30 -3.04 5.04
N ALA A 104 -6.30 -2.90 4.18
CA ALA A 104 -6.39 -2.06 2.99
C ALA A 104 -7.35 -2.67 1.97
N ASP A 105 -8.28 -1.85 1.47
CA ASP A 105 -9.20 -2.28 0.41
C ASP A 105 -8.41 -2.67 -0.85
N PRO A 106 -8.62 -3.86 -1.46
CA PRO A 106 -7.83 -4.29 -2.61
C PRO A 106 -7.82 -3.31 -3.79
N SER A 107 -8.82 -2.43 -3.91
CA SER A 107 -8.85 -1.38 -4.94
C SER A 107 -7.71 -0.38 -4.82
N ILE A 108 -7.03 -0.25 -3.67
CA ILE A 108 -5.87 0.65 -3.53
C ILE A 108 -4.77 0.29 -4.55
N PHE A 109 -4.59 -0.99 -4.85
CA PHE A 109 -3.56 -1.49 -5.78
C PHE A 109 -3.91 -1.22 -7.24
N LEU A 110 -5.18 -0.86 -7.51
CA LEU A 110 -5.66 -0.52 -8.85
C LEU A 110 -5.50 0.96 -9.20
N LYS A 111 -5.23 1.82 -8.20
CA LYS A 111 -5.09 3.27 -8.40
C LYS A 111 -3.78 3.62 -9.13
N MET A 112 -3.86 4.58 -10.05
CA MET A 112 -2.76 5.02 -10.94
C MET A 112 -2.08 6.31 -10.51
N SER A 113 -2.27 6.71 -9.26
CA SER A 113 -1.82 8.00 -8.75
C SER A 113 -1.34 7.87 -7.31
N ASP A 114 -1.20 9.01 -6.63
CA ASP A 114 -1.04 9.05 -5.18
C ASP A 114 -2.23 8.38 -4.49
N ILE A 115 -1.91 7.61 -3.44
CA ILE A 115 -2.85 6.86 -2.62
C ILE A 115 -2.54 7.21 -1.17
N VAL A 116 -3.52 7.78 -0.47
CA VAL A 116 -3.45 7.95 0.97
C VAL A 116 -4.26 6.84 1.62
N TYR A 117 -3.62 6.11 2.52
CA TYR A 117 -4.23 5.04 3.29
C TYR A 117 -4.07 5.33 4.77
N ASN A 118 -5.17 5.32 5.51
CA ASN A 118 -5.20 5.52 6.95
C ASN A 118 -5.78 4.27 7.62
N GLU A 119 -5.18 3.82 8.71
CA GLU A 119 -5.68 2.71 9.51
C GLU A 119 -5.42 2.94 11.00
N MET A 120 -6.36 2.49 11.82
CA MET A 120 -6.18 2.32 13.26
C MET A 120 -5.75 0.89 13.54
N VAL A 121 -4.45 0.63 13.43
CA VAL A 121 -3.90 -0.73 13.50
C VAL A 121 -4.00 -1.24 14.93
N GLN A 122 -4.74 -2.33 15.14
CA GLN A 122 -4.82 -3.00 16.44
C GLN A 122 -3.51 -3.75 16.72
N LEU A 123 -2.89 -3.48 17.86
CA LEU A 123 -1.66 -4.13 18.26
C LEU A 123 -1.96 -5.36 19.12
N PRO A 124 -1.22 -6.47 18.96
CA PRO A 124 -1.30 -7.56 19.92
C PRO A 124 -0.70 -7.15 21.27
N ALA A 125 -0.91 -7.98 22.29
CA ALA A 125 -0.15 -7.86 23.54
C ALA A 125 1.33 -8.15 23.26
N MET A 126 2.18 -7.14 23.44
CA MET A 126 3.61 -7.19 23.18
C MET A 126 4.40 -6.83 24.45
N PRO A 127 5.57 -7.45 24.70
CA PRO A 127 6.45 -7.03 25.78
C PRO A 127 6.90 -5.57 25.62
N ALA A 128 7.06 -4.86 26.73
CA ALA A 128 7.61 -3.52 26.71
C ALA A 128 9.05 -3.50 26.18
N GLY A 129 9.38 -2.46 25.40
CA GLY A 129 10.72 -2.13 24.93
C GLY A 129 10.73 -1.62 23.49
N ASP A 130 11.91 -1.62 22.88
CA ASP A 130 12.12 -1.03 21.55
C ASP A 130 11.93 -2.04 20.42
N TYR A 131 11.22 -1.59 19.38
CA TYR A 131 10.89 -2.36 18.19
C TYR A 131 11.29 -1.61 16.94
N THR A 132 11.73 -2.36 15.93
CA THR A 132 11.87 -1.86 14.56
C THR A 132 10.59 -2.12 13.79
N LEU A 133 10.04 -1.07 13.17
CA LEU A 133 8.92 -1.18 12.24
C LEU A 133 9.43 -1.51 10.85
N LEU A 134 8.90 -2.58 10.29
CA LEU A 134 9.15 -3.03 8.94
C LEU A 134 7.85 -3.07 8.14
N LEU A 135 7.93 -2.84 6.84
CA LEU A 135 6.82 -2.92 5.90
C LEU A 135 7.13 -3.93 4.80
N CYS A 136 6.14 -4.73 4.44
CA CYS A 136 6.18 -5.63 3.31
C CYS A 136 4.89 -5.51 2.51
N CYS A 137 4.96 -5.79 1.22
CA CYS A 137 3.78 -6.05 0.40
C CYS A 137 3.89 -7.50 -0.09
N LEU A 138 2.87 -8.31 0.17
CA LEU A 138 2.83 -9.71 -0.27
C LEU A 138 1.84 -9.87 -1.41
N ARG A 139 2.20 -10.73 -2.35
CA ARG A 139 1.31 -11.29 -3.37
C ARG A 139 0.40 -12.34 -2.75
N GLY A 140 -0.67 -12.71 -3.46
CA GLY A 140 -1.62 -13.75 -3.02
C GLY A 140 -0.98 -15.14 -2.78
N ASP A 141 0.14 -15.43 -3.44
CA ASP A 141 0.95 -16.65 -3.22
C ASP A 141 1.86 -16.57 -1.97
N GLY A 142 1.85 -15.43 -1.27
CA GLY A 142 2.68 -15.17 -0.09
C GLY A 142 4.09 -14.68 -0.41
N ASN A 143 4.48 -14.56 -1.69
CA ASN A 143 5.79 -14.04 -2.06
C ASN A 143 5.86 -12.52 -1.92
N PRO A 144 6.99 -11.96 -1.47
CA PRO A 144 7.14 -10.52 -1.36
C PRO A 144 7.14 -9.84 -2.73
N LEU A 145 6.36 -8.76 -2.84
CA LEU A 145 6.41 -7.81 -3.91
C LEU A 145 7.45 -6.74 -3.59
N ARG A 146 8.43 -6.59 -4.48
CA ARG A 146 9.42 -5.52 -4.36
C ARG A 146 8.74 -4.16 -4.54
N LEU A 147 8.85 -3.33 -3.51
CA LEU A 147 8.45 -1.93 -3.51
C LEU A 147 9.64 -1.06 -3.94
N ASN A 148 9.34 0.03 -4.65
CA ASN A 148 10.36 1.01 -5.00
C ASN A 148 10.49 2.02 -3.86
N ILE A 149 11.30 1.63 -2.88
CA ILE A 149 11.59 2.40 -1.66
C ILE A 149 13.10 2.54 -1.59
N ASP A 150 13.56 3.77 -1.35
CA ASP A 150 14.97 4.07 -1.11
C ASP A 150 15.39 3.68 0.32
N ARG A 151 15.24 2.39 0.63
CA ARG A 151 15.58 1.76 1.92
C ARG A 151 16.13 0.37 1.65
N GLN A 152 16.97 -0.10 2.57
CA GLN A 152 17.46 -1.47 2.52
C GLN A 152 16.29 -2.45 2.70
N GLU A 153 16.21 -3.38 1.76
CA GLU A 153 15.25 -4.48 1.75
C GLU A 153 15.94 -5.75 2.25
N GLU A 154 15.28 -6.47 3.16
CA GLU A 154 15.72 -7.76 3.68
C GLU A 154 14.51 -8.71 3.67
N GLU A 155 14.58 -9.78 2.87
CA GLU A 155 13.51 -10.79 2.75
C GLU A 155 12.11 -10.23 2.41
N GLY A 156 12.07 -9.15 1.63
CA GLY A 156 10.86 -8.43 1.23
C GLY A 156 10.40 -7.36 2.22
N TYR A 157 11.10 -7.19 3.34
CA TYR A 157 10.79 -6.20 4.37
C TYR A 157 11.69 -4.97 4.24
N TYR A 158 11.05 -3.80 4.33
CA TYR A 158 11.71 -2.49 4.33
C TYR A 158 11.67 -1.92 5.74
N SER A 159 12.84 -1.58 6.30
CA SER A 159 12.92 -0.94 7.63
C SER A 159 12.52 0.53 7.54
N LEU A 160 11.57 0.94 8.37
CA LEU A 160 10.95 2.27 8.33
C LEU A 160 11.36 3.16 9.50
N GLY A 161 11.66 2.57 10.65
CA GLY A 161 12.04 3.30 11.85
C GLY A 161 11.96 2.46 13.12
N SER A 162 12.28 3.08 14.24
CA SER A 162 12.16 2.49 15.58
C SER A 162 11.01 3.12 16.36
N MET A 163 10.45 2.35 17.28
CA MET A 163 9.40 2.78 18.20
C MET A 163 9.53 2.06 19.53
N THR A 164 8.96 2.66 20.57
CA THR A 164 8.92 2.09 21.92
C THR A 164 7.51 1.62 22.22
N VAL A 165 7.39 0.39 22.70
CA VAL A 165 6.13 -0.17 23.22
C VAL A 165 6.24 -0.25 24.74
N ASP A 166 5.21 0.15 25.46
CA ASP A 166 5.11 -0.03 26.91
C ASP A 166 3.66 -0.24 27.34
N ASP A 167 3.43 -0.37 28.65
CA ASP A 167 2.10 -0.55 29.21
C ASP A 167 1.40 0.77 29.58
N GLN A 168 1.96 1.93 29.20
CA GLN A 168 1.32 3.22 29.49
C GLN A 168 0.08 3.39 28.59
N PRO A 169 -1.12 3.61 29.15
CA PRO A 169 -2.31 3.79 28.35
C PRO A 169 -2.24 5.12 27.58
N ARG A 170 -2.50 5.05 26.27
CA ARG A 170 -2.53 6.20 25.36
C ARG A 170 -3.90 6.37 24.70
N PRO A 171 -4.95 6.75 25.44
CA PRO A 171 -6.29 6.93 24.89
C PRO A 171 -6.34 7.99 23.78
N GLU A 172 -5.42 8.95 23.78
CA GLU A 172 -5.32 9.99 22.77
C GLU A 172 -5.00 9.44 21.37
N LEU A 173 -4.34 8.28 21.27
CA LEU A 173 -4.04 7.69 19.96
C LEU A 173 -5.32 7.23 19.25
N TYR A 174 -6.36 6.85 19.99
CA TYR A 174 -7.66 6.44 19.43
C TYR A 174 -8.39 7.57 18.70
N ALA A 175 -8.13 8.82 19.10
CA ALA A 175 -8.76 10.01 18.55
C ALA A 175 -7.76 10.90 17.78
N ILE A 176 -6.60 10.35 17.38
CA ILE A 176 -5.54 11.17 16.80
C ILE A 176 -5.99 11.83 15.48
N TRP A 177 -6.83 11.18 14.70
CA TRP A 177 -7.30 11.70 13.42
C TRP A 177 -8.24 12.91 13.56
N ASP A 178 -8.89 13.06 14.71
CA ASP A 178 -9.72 14.24 15.02
C ASP A 178 -8.87 15.51 15.21
N ARG A 179 -7.58 15.34 15.56
CA ARG A 179 -6.69 16.42 15.96
C ARG A 179 -5.45 16.58 15.07
N TYR A 180 -5.08 15.53 14.33
CA TYR A 180 -3.82 15.46 13.59
C TYR A 180 -4.03 15.68 12.09
N TYR A 181 -4.05 16.96 11.70
CA TYR A 181 -3.97 17.42 10.31
C TYR A 181 -2.69 18.24 10.13
N PRO A 182 -1.51 17.61 9.96
CA PRO A 182 -0.24 18.32 9.90
C PRO A 182 -0.12 19.28 8.68
N GLU A 183 -0.98 19.15 7.66
CA GLU A 183 -0.82 19.84 6.36
C GLU A 183 -2.05 20.67 5.94
N GLY A 184 -3.12 20.73 6.75
CA GLY A 184 -4.33 21.49 6.40
C GLY A 184 -5.05 20.97 5.13
N TYR A 185 -6.08 20.14 5.34
CA TYR A 185 -7.10 19.72 4.35
C TYR A 185 -6.66 18.85 3.16
N TYR A 186 -7.19 17.62 3.10
CA TYR A 186 -8.07 17.12 2.02
C TYR A 186 -8.72 15.80 2.48
N PRO A 187 -10.07 15.70 2.51
CA PRO A 187 -10.77 14.45 2.76
C PRO A 187 -10.98 13.74 1.42
N LEU A 188 -10.39 12.57 1.24
CA LEU A 188 -10.97 11.55 0.37
C LEU A 188 -10.87 10.24 1.16
N GLU A 189 -11.94 10.01 1.91
CA GLU A 189 -12.23 8.85 2.76
C GLU A 189 -11.59 8.92 4.15
N ASP A 190 -12.46 9.14 5.14
CA ASP A 190 -12.15 8.87 6.54
C ASP A 190 -11.76 7.40 6.70
N PRO A 191 -10.76 7.07 7.55
CA PRO A 191 -10.45 5.68 7.86
C PRO A 191 -11.72 4.98 8.36
N LYS A 192 -12.06 3.84 7.75
CA LYS A 192 -13.15 3.00 8.25
C LYS A 192 -12.74 2.48 9.63
N GLU A 193 -13.58 2.72 10.62
CA GLU A 193 -13.43 2.10 11.94
C GLU A 193 -13.39 0.57 11.78
N PRO A 194 -12.55 -0.15 12.54
CA PRO A 194 -12.55 -1.61 12.50
C PRO A 194 -13.96 -2.10 12.84
N CYS A 195 -14.55 -2.90 11.95
CA CYS A 195 -15.85 -3.50 12.16
C CYS A 195 -15.76 -4.42 13.38
N ALA A 196 -16.46 -4.07 14.46
CA ALA A 196 -16.66 -4.99 15.57
C ALA A 196 -17.79 -5.95 15.16
N GLU A 197 -17.45 -7.16 14.73
CA GLU A 197 -18.29 -8.37 14.82
C GLU A 197 -17.49 -9.64 14.49
#